data_AF-A0A3B8W950-F1
#
_entry.id   AF-A0A3B8W950-F1
#
_cell.length_a   1.000
_cell.length_b   1.000
_cell.length_c   1.000
_cell.angle_alpha   90.00
_cell.angle_beta   90.00
_cell.angle_gamma   90.00
#
_symmetry.space_group_name_H-M   'P 1'
#
loop_
_entity.id
_entity.type
_entity.pdbx_description
1 polymer ?
#
loop_
_entity_poly.entity_id
_entity_poly.type
_entity_poly.pdbx_seq_one_letter_code
_entity_poly.pdbx_strand_id
1 'polypeptide(L)'
;AAQQVLEHLELWSPLQPKLVRGDSIAQTFQFIASGNAQAGLVALAQVKAWPNQDGTLWRIPQSYYAPIDQQAILLKRSADNAAAREWLAFLQSPEAIAIIQDYGYDTAD
;
A
#
# COMPACT_ATOMS: atom_id res chain seq x y z
N ALA A 1 -9.02 4.74 -0.35
CA ALA A 1 -8.48 4.59 -1.71
C ALA A 1 -9.34 3.71 -2.62
N ALA A 2 -9.34 2.37 -2.48
CA ALA A 2 -9.98 1.49 -3.47
C ALA A 2 -11.45 1.83 -3.80
N GLN A 3 -12.30 2.01 -2.78
CA GLN A 3 -13.68 2.46 -2.96
C GLN A 3 -13.76 3.84 -3.64
N GLN A 4 -12.95 4.81 -3.22
CA GLN A 4 -12.94 6.17 -3.80
C GLN A 4 -12.60 6.13 -5.29
N VAL A 5 -11.66 5.28 -5.71
CA VAL A 5 -11.33 5.10 -7.13
C VAL A 5 -12.54 4.55 -7.89
N LEU A 6 -13.21 3.54 -7.35
CA LEU A 6 -14.40 2.97 -7.97
C LEU A 6 -15.57 3.95 -8.00
N GLU A 7 -15.73 4.80 -6.98
CA GLU A 7 -16.74 5.87 -6.96
C GLU A 7 -16.41 6.96 -7.98
N HIS A 8 -15.15 7.40 -8.07
CA HIS A 8 -14.68 8.39 -9.04
C HIS A 8 -14.91 7.93 -10.49
N LEU A 9 -14.78 6.62 -10.73
CA LEU A 9 -15.04 6.00 -12.03
C LEU A 9 -16.51 5.63 -12.27
N GLU A 10 -17.41 5.91 -11.33
CA GLU A 10 -18.83 5.50 -11.37
C GLU A 10 -19.03 3.97 -11.44
N LEU A 11 -18.02 3.20 -11.02
CA LEU A 11 -17.98 1.73 -11.04
C LEU A 11 -18.34 1.08 -9.71
N TRP A 12 -18.43 1.85 -8.62
CA TRP A 12 -18.68 1.29 -7.28
C TRP A 12 -19.95 0.45 -7.21
N SER A 13 -21.10 1.02 -7.56
CA SER A 13 -22.40 0.34 -7.55
C SER A 13 -22.48 -0.86 -8.50
N PRO A 14 -22.12 -0.75 -9.80
CA PRO A 14 -22.26 -1.88 -10.73
C PRO A 14 -21.28 -3.02 -10.44
N LEU A 15 -20.15 -2.77 -9.78
CA LEU A 15 -19.20 -3.82 -9.43
C LEU A 15 -19.45 -4.49 -8.09
N GLN A 16 -20.31 -3.95 -7.20
CA GLN A 16 -20.61 -4.54 -5.89
C GLN A 16 -20.80 -6.07 -5.91
N PRO A 17 -21.60 -6.66 -6.83
CA PRO A 17 -21.84 -8.12 -6.83
C PRO A 17 -20.61 -8.95 -7.21
N LYS A 18 -19.56 -8.32 -7.74
CA LYS A 18 -18.32 -8.95 -8.21
C LYS A 18 -17.13 -8.65 -7.30
N LEU A 19 -17.29 -7.78 -6.29
CA LEU A 19 -16.20 -7.45 -5.39
C LEU A 19 -15.91 -8.61 -4.45
N VAL A 20 -14.66 -9.03 -4.44
CA VAL A 20 -14.09 -9.89 -3.39
C VAL A 20 -13.23 -9.01 -2.50
N ARG A 21 -13.57 -8.93 -1.21
CA ARG A 21 -12.83 -8.12 -0.24
C ARG A 21 -11.87 -9.00 0.54
N GLY A 22 -10.58 -8.67 0.50
CA GLY A 22 -9.61 -9.21 1.44
C GLY A 22 -9.68 -8.49 2.79
N ASP A 23 -9.40 -9.21 3.87
CA ASP A 23 -9.24 -8.69 5.23
C ASP A 23 -7.97 -7.84 5.38
N SER A 24 -7.01 -8.00 4.45
CA SER A 24 -5.79 -7.22 4.38
C SER A 24 -5.35 -7.00 2.93
N ILE A 25 -4.43 -6.06 2.75
CA ILE A 25 -3.79 -5.85 1.46
C ILE A 25 -2.97 -7.07 1.00
N ALA A 26 -2.40 -7.84 1.94
CA ALA A 26 -1.70 -9.09 1.67
C ALA A 26 -2.63 -10.15 1.07
N GLN A 27 -3.81 -10.33 1.68
CA GLN A 27 -4.81 -11.28 1.17
C GLN A 27 -5.40 -10.82 -0.17
N THR A 28 -5.66 -9.52 -0.32
CA THR A 28 -6.13 -8.95 -1.59
C THR A 28 -5.13 -9.24 -2.73
N PHE A 29 -3.84 -9.01 -2.48
CA PHE A 29 -2.78 -9.36 -3.42
C PHE A 29 -2.74 -10.86 -3.72
N GLN A 30 -2.87 -11.72 -2.70
CA GLN A 30 -2.88 -13.17 -2.88
C GLN A 30 -3.97 -13.64 -3.85
N PHE A 31 -5.18 -13.08 -3.78
CA PHE A 31 -6.26 -13.45 -4.71
C PHE A 31 -5.90 -13.18 -6.16
N ILE A 32 -5.17 -12.10 -6.43
CA ILE A 32 -4.74 -11.72 -7.77
C ILE A 32 -3.56 -12.59 -8.22
N ALA A 33 -2.55 -12.73 -7.35
CA ALA A 33 -1.35 -13.51 -7.64
C ALA A 33 -1.63 -15.00 -7.88
N SER A 34 -2.67 -15.55 -7.24
CA SER A 34 -3.10 -16.93 -7.47
C SER A 34 -4.10 -17.11 -8.62
N GLY A 35 -4.52 -16.01 -9.28
CA GLY A 35 -5.54 -16.03 -10.33
C GLY A 35 -6.98 -16.24 -9.86
N ASN A 36 -7.24 -16.24 -8.54
CA ASN A 36 -8.59 -16.34 -7.98
C ASN A 36 -9.42 -15.07 -8.23
N ALA A 37 -8.75 -13.93 -8.42
CA ALA A 37 -9.32 -12.69 -8.91
C ALA A 37 -8.57 -12.23 -10.17
N GLN A 38 -9.32 -11.83 -11.20
CA GLN A 38 -8.74 -11.44 -12.49
C GLN A 38 -8.01 -10.09 -12.44
N ALA A 39 -8.41 -9.21 -11.52
CA ALA A 39 -7.81 -7.91 -11.28
C ALA A 39 -8.10 -7.48 -9.84
N GLY A 40 -7.30 -6.55 -9.32
CA GLY A 40 -7.58 -5.93 -8.03
C GLY A 40 -6.72 -4.71 -7.76
N LEU A 41 -7.13 -3.95 -6.75
CA LEU A 41 -6.47 -2.73 -6.30
C LEU A 41 -5.54 -3.08 -5.14
N VAL A 42 -4.22 -2.96 -5.35
CA VAL A 42 -3.17 -3.40 -4.41
C VAL A 42 -2.16 -2.29 -4.13
N ALA A 43 -1.31 -2.50 -3.12
CA ALA A 43 -0.19 -1.61 -2.87
C ALA A 43 0.95 -1.85 -3.89
N LEU A 44 1.51 -0.77 -4.44
CA LEU A 44 2.62 -0.85 -5.41
C LEU A 44 3.82 -1.61 -4.84
N ALA A 45 4.11 -1.45 -3.55
CA ALA A 45 5.19 -2.16 -2.87
C ALA A 45 5.08 -3.69 -2.97
N GLN A 46 3.86 -4.25 -2.95
CA GLN A 46 3.67 -5.69 -3.12
C GLN A 46 3.99 -6.14 -4.54
N VAL A 47 3.66 -5.32 -5.54
CA VAL A 47 3.97 -5.59 -6.94
C VAL A 47 5.48 -5.50 -7.17
N LYS A 48 6.16 -4.48 -6.61
CA LYS A 48 7.62 -4.34 -6.70
C LYS A 48 8.37 -5.47 -5.98
N ALA A 49 7.82 -5.96 -4.87
CA ALA A 49 8.38 -7.09 -4.13
C ALA A 49 8.11 -8.46 -4.78
N TRP A 50 7.20 -8.52 -5.76
CA TRP A 50 6.79 -9.78 -6.35
C TRP A 50 7.85 -10.27 -7.36
N PRO A 51 8.40 -11.49 -7.20
CA PRO A 51 9.41 -12.00 -8.13
C PRO A 51 8.86 -12.29 -9.52
N ASN A 52 7.56 -12.58 -9.62
CA ASN A 52 6.90 -12.75 -10.90
C ASN A 52 6.44 -11.37 -11.41
N GLN A 53 6.75 -11.05 -12.66
CA GLN A 53 6.35 -9.79 -13.32
C GLN A 53 5.25 -9.99 -14.36
N ASP A 54 4.58 -11.14 -14.34
CA ASP A 54 3.44 -11.43 -15.21
C ASP A 54 2.26 -10.47 -14.93
N GLY A 55 1.50 -10.18 -15.99
CA GLY A 55 0.30 -9.36 -15.93
C GLY A 55 0.52 -7.92 -16.34
N THR A 56 -0.40 -7.04 -15.93
CA THR A 56 -0.38 -5.62 -16.30
C THR A 56 -0.68 -4.75 -15.09
N LEU A 57 0.04 -3.64 -14.97
CA LEU A 57 -0.14 -2.66 -13.91
C LEU A 57 -0.71 -1.35 -14.47
N TRP A 58 -1.79 -0.87 -13.87
CA TRP A 58 -2.29 0.49 -14.09
C TRP A 58 -2.00 1.35 -12.86
N ARG A 59 -1.20 2.42 -13.03
CA ARG A 59 -1.00 3.42 -11.98
C ARG A 59 -2.21 4.34 -11.94
N ILE A 60 -2.95 4.28 -10.85
CA ILE A 60 -4.16 5.07 -10.65
C ILE A 60 -3.75 6.54 -10.46
N PRO A 61 -4.38 7.50 -11.15
CA PRO A 61 -4.14 8.92 -10.93
C PRO A 61 -4.40 9.32 -9.48
N GLN A 62 -3.48 10.10 -8.89
CA GLN A 62 -3.60 10.53 -7.49
C GLN A 62 -4.88 11.34 -7.22
N SER A 63 -5.43 12.03 -8.22
CA SER A 63 -6.69 12.79 -8.09
C SER A 63 -7.92 11.90 -7.87
N TYR A 64 -7.81 10.58 -8.01
CA TYR A 64 -8.95 9.67 -7.89
C TYR A 64 -9.19 9.19 -6.44
N TYR A 65 -8.24 9.46 -5.53
CA TYR A 65 -8.34 9.04 -4.14
C TYR A 65 -7.57 9.98 -3.22
N ALA A 66 -7.99 10.04 -1.94
CA ALA A 66 -7.22 10.77 -0.94
C ALA A 66 -5.85 10.10 -0.72
N PRO A 67 -4.76 10.86 -0.46
CA PRO A 67 -3.46 10.30 -0.09
C PRO A 67 -3.55 9.21 0.98
N ILE A 68 -2.68 8.20 0.86
CA ILE A 68 -2.60 7.09 1.81
C ILE A 68 -1.42 7.36 2.76
N ASP A 69 -1.66 8.23 3.73
CA ASP A 69 -0.63 8.62 4.68
C ASP A 69 -0.35 7.49 5.68
N GLN A 70 0.91 7.09 5.78
CA GLN A 70 1.38 6.07 6.72
C GLN A 70 2.30 6.71 7.75
N GLN A 71 2.00 6.49 9.03
CA GLN A 71 2.71 7.14 10.13
C GLN A 71 3.35 6.10 11.06
N ALA A 72 4.52 6.42 11.56
CA ALA A 72 5.18 5.69 12.63
C ALA A 72 5.14 6.51 13.91
N ILE A 73 4.83 5.87 15.04
CA ILE A 73 4.82 6.51 16.36
C ILE A 73 5.57 5.65 17.38
N LEU A 74 6.21 6.31 18.35
CA LEU A 74 6.77 5.62 19.51
C LEU A 74 5.67 5.38 20.55
N LEU A 75 5.51 4.11 20.95
CA LEU A 75 4.55 3.78 22.01
C LEU A 75 5.04 4.29 23.37
N LYS A 76 4.12 4.78 24.21
CA LYS A 76 4.45 5.32 25.55
C LYS A 76 5.26 4.34 26.41
N ARG A 77 4.94 3.04 26.35
CA ARG A 77 5.65 2.00 27.11
C ARG A 77 7.12 1.83 26.72
N SER A 78 7.50 2.28 25.53
CA SER A 78 8.86 2.23 25.00
C SER A 78 9.50 3.60 24.94
N ALA A 79 8.92 4.62 25.59
CA ALA A 79 9.42 5.99 25.55
C ALA A 79 10.89 6.08 25.98
N ASP A 80 11.30 5.28 26.97
CA ASP A 80 12.65 5.24 27.51
C ASP A 80 13.56 4.17 26.88
N ASN A 81 13.07 3.42 25.90
CA ASN A 81 13.87 2.42 25.21
C ASN A 81 14.73 3.11 24.14
N ALA A 82 16.06 3.11 24.35
CA ALA A 82 17.02 3.70 23.42
C ALA A 82 16.91 3.10 22.00
N ALA A 83 16.86 1.78 21.89
CA ALA A 83 16.75 1.10 20.59
C ALA A 83 15.46 1.47 19.84
N ALA A 84 14.34 1.67 20.55
CA ALA A 84 13.09 2.09 19.93
C ALA A 84 13.16 3.53 19.38
N ARG A 85 13.86 4.43 20.08
CA ARG A 85 14.11 5.81 19.63
C ARG A 85 15.08 5.85 18.45
N GLU A 86 16.16 5.08 18.52
CA GLU A 86 17.13 4.94 17.43
C GLU A 86 16.50 4.35 16.18
N TRP A 87 15.61 3.37 16.32
CA TRP A 87 14.84 2.82 15.20
C TRP A 87 13.96 3.89 14.52
N LEU A 88 13.25 4.70 15.30
CA LEU A 88 12.42 5.76 14.74
C LEU A 88 13.26 6.83 14.03
N ALA A 89 14.44 7.16 14.57
CA ALA A 89 15.39 8.06 13.93
C ALA A 89 15.97 7.45 12.63
N PHE A 90 16.27 6.14 12.63
CA PHE A 90 16.74 5.43 11.45
C PHE A 90 15.72 5.47 10.31
N LEU A 91 14.42 5.35 10.59
CA LEU A 91 13.36 5.44 9.57
C LEU A 91 13.35 6.79 8.83
N GLN A 92 13.94 7.84 9.40
CA GLN A 92 14.09 9.17 8.79
C GLN A 92 15.46 9.37 8.12
N SER A 93 16.36 8.38 8.19
CA SER A 93 17.68 8.47 7.59
C SER A 93 17.62 8.37 6.07
N PRO A 94 18.63 8.90 5.35
CA PRO A 94 18.71 8.77 3.89
C PRO A 94 18.66 7.32 3.40
N GLU A 95 19.24 6.38 4.17
CA GLU A 95 19.23 4.95 3.85
C GLU A 95 17.80 4.38 3.88
N ALA A 96 17.07 4.61 4.97
CA ALA A 96 15.70 4.12 5.10
C ALA A 96 14.76 4.78 4.07
N ILE A 97 14.91 6.09 3.84
CA ILE A 97 14.13 6.84 2.83
C ILE A 97 14.37 6.25 1.44
N ALA A 98 15.62 5.95 1.08
CA ALA A 98 15.93 5.32 -0.20
C ALA A 98 15.24 3.97 -0.37
N ILE A 99 15.25 3.12 0.67
CA ILE A 99 14.54 1.83 0.66
C ILE A 99 13.03 2.04 0.49
N ILE A 100 12.43 2.97 1.24
CA ILE A 100 10.99 3.28 1.17
C ILE A 100 10.59 3.71 -0.25
N GLN A 101 11.36 4.61 -0.87
CA GLN A 101 11.15 5.07 -2.23
C GLN A 101 11.35 3.97 -3.27
N ASP A 102 12.33 3.08 -3.06
CA ASP A 102 12.59 1.96 -3.96
C ASP A 102 11.46 0.93 -3.96
N TYR A 103 10.66 0.85 -2.89
CA TYR A 103 9.41 0.09 -2.87
C TYR A 103 8.19 0.87 -3.42
N GLY A 104 8.38 2.12 -3.84
CA GLY A 104 7.35 2.93 -4.50
C GLY A 104 6.41 3.68 -3.55
N TYR A 105 6.84 3.89 -2.30
CA TYR A 105 6.20 4.86 -1.41
C TYR A 105 6.79 6.25 -1.62
N ASP A 106 5.97 7.27 -1.42
CA ASP A 106 6.45 8.63 -1.26
C ASP A 106 6.85 8.86 0.20
N THR A 107 7.78 9.78 0.43
CA THR A 107 8.15 10.27 1.76
C THR A 107 7.65 11.69 1.92
N ALA A 108 7.22 12.07 3.12
CA ALA A 108 6.85 13.46 3.39
C ALA A 108 8.04 14.38 3.12
N ASP A 109 7.77 15.55 2.53
CA ASP A 109 8.74 16.65 2.39
C ASP A 109 9.24 17.13 3.76
#